data_AF-A0A976CDQ4-F1
#
_entry.id   AF-A0A976CDQ4-F1
#
_cell.length_a   1.000
_cell.length_b   1.000
_cell.length_c   1.000
_cell.angle_alpha   90.00
_cell.angle_beta   90.00
_cell.angle_gamma   90.00
#
_symmetry.space_group_name_H-M   'P 1'
#
loop_
_entity.id
_entity.type
_entity.pdbx_description
1 polymer ?
#
loop_
_entity_poly.entity_id
_entity_poly.type
_entity_poly.pdbx_seq_one_letter_code
_entity_poly.pdbx_strand_id
1 'polypeptide(L)'
;MQLLDWIVLCGTTLFIIIYGLWKNKKEEEDITTYLRSGHTLSWFTIALSVISTQASAVTFLSVPGQAYTDGMRFVLFYLGMPLAMVFICVFILPVYYRLNIVTAYQFLETKFDAKVRVLVALFFLIQRSLAAGISLAAPSIVLSVIY
;
A
#
# COMPACT_ATOMS: atom_id res chain seq x y z
N MET A 1 -24.51 -18.13 1.80
CA MET A 1 -24.75 -16.77 2.35
C MET A 1 -26.22 -16.50 2.50
N GLN A 2 -26.58 -15.77 3.55
CA GLN A 2 -27.90 -15.18 3.65
C GLN A 2 -28.00 -14.02 2.65
N LEU A 3 -29.21 -13.68 2.20
CA LEU A 3 -29.46 -12.57 1.27
C LEU A 3 -28.80 -11.26 1.73
N LEU A 4 -28.70 -11.07 3.04
CA LEU A 4 -28.14 -9.89 3.69
C LEU A 4 -26.64 -9.73 3.42
N ASP A 5 -25.85 -10.82 3.36
CA ASP A 5 -24.41 -10.76 3.10
C ASP A 5 -24.11 -10.25 1.68
N TRP A 6 -24.91 -10.69 0.71
CA TRP A 6 -24.82 -10.23 -0.68
C TRP A 6 -25.19 -8.76 -0.83
N ILE A 7 -26.21 -8.30 -0.12
CA ILE A 7 -26.61 -6.89 -0.12
C ILE A 7 -25.47 -6.02 0.42
N VAL A 8 -24.84 -6.42 1.53
CA VAL A 8 -23.73 -5.69 2.13
C VAL A 8 -22.50 -5.70 1.20
N LEU A 9 -22.14 -6.84 0.62
CA LEU A 9 -20.98 -6.97 -0.26
C LEU A 9 -21.13 -6.14 -1.55
N CYS A 10 -22.26 -6.28 -2.24
CA CYS A 10 -22.54 -5.51 -3.46
C CYS A 10 -22.68 -4.02 -3.16
N GLY A 11 -23.38 -3.67 -2.06
CA GLY A 11 -23.60 -2.28 -1.66
C GLY A 11 -22.30 -1.55 -1.30
N THR A 12 -21.42 -2.17 -0.51
CA THR A 12 -20.13 -1.59 -0.14
C THR A 12 -19.21 -1.44 -1.36
N THR A 13 -19.17 -2.44 -2.25
CA THR A 13 -18.38 -2.38 -3.49
C THR A 13 -18.86 -1.25 -4.40
N LEU A 14 -20.17 -1.14 -4.63
CA LEU A 14 -20.77 -0.07 -5.43
C LEU A 14 -20.50 1.31 -4.83
N PHE A 15 -20.62 1.45 -3.51
CA PHE A 15 -20.33 2.70 -2.82
C PHE A 15 -18.88 3.15 -3.04
N ILE A 16 -17.91 2.24 -2.92
CA ILE A 16 -16.48 2.54 -3.15
C ILE A 16 -16.25 3.01 -4.59
N ILE A 17 -16.85 2.32 -5.57
CA ILE A 17 -16.72 2.68 -7.00
C ILE A 17 -17.32 4.07 -7.25
N ILE A 18 -18.55 4.32 -6.78
CA ILE A 18 -19.25 5.59 -7.00
C ILE A 18 -18.49 6.74 -6.33
N TYR A 19 -18.04 6.55 -5.10
CA TYR A 19 -17.25 7.54 -4.38
C TYR A 19 -15.93 7.85 -5.11
N GLY A 20 -15.23 6.82 -5.59
CA GLY A 20 -13.99 6.97 -6.37
C GLY A 20 -14.21 7.76 -7.65
N LEU A 21 -15.27 7.46 -8.41
CA LEU A 21 -15.62 8.19 -9.63
C LEU A 21 -15.98 9.66 -9.36
N TRP A 22 -16.72 9.93 -8.28
CA TRP A 22 -17.10 11.29 -7.91
C TRP A 22 -15.91 12.13 -7.47
N LYS A 23 -14.96 11.53 -6.72
CA LYS A 23 -13.76 12.20 -6.23
C LYS A 23 -12.74 12.46 -7.35
N ASN A 24 -12.55 11.50 -8.26
CA ASN A 24 -11.65 11.64 -9.41
C ASN A 24 -12.09 12.76 -10.38
N LYS A 25 -13.40 13.02 -10.48
CA LYS A 25 -13.94 14.09 -11.34
C LYS A 25 -13.53 15.51 -10.96
N LYS A 26 -12.85 15.72 -9.82
CA LYS A 26 -12.42 17.03 -9.33
C LYS A 26 -10.92 17.29 -9.46
N GLU A 27 -10.12 16.31 -9.87
CA GLU A 27 -8.66 16.42 -10.01
C GLU A 27 -8.24 16.14 -11.47
N GLU A 28 -8.53 17.08 -12.37
CA GLU A 28 -7.83 17.25 -13.65
C GLU A 28 -6.79 18.39 -13.40
N GLU A 29 -5.50 18.40 -13.78
CA GLU A 29 -4.90 18.11 -15.10
C GLU A 29 -3.37 17.81 -15.07
N ASP A 30 -2.72 17.45 -13.95
CA ASP A 30 -1.25 17.30 -13.95
C ASP A 30 -0.77 16.04 -13.21
N ILE A 31 0.04 15.21 -13.88
CA ILE A 31 0.71 14.02 -13.32
C ILE A 31 1.54 14.41 -12.10
N THR A 32 2.12 15.61 -12.10
CA THR A 32 2.87 16.13 -10.95
C THR A 32 1.94 16.42 -9.77
N THR A 33 0.73 16.92 -10.00
CA THR A 33 -0.30 17.12 -8.97
C THR A 33 -0.87 15.78 -8.49
N TYR A 34 -1.03 14.79 -9.36
CA TYR A 34 -1.46 13.43 -8.97
C TYR A 34 -0.41 12.70 -8.13
N LEU A 35 0.88 12.78 -8.51
CA LEU A 35 1.97 12.07 -7.82
C LEU A 35 2.52 12.84 -6.61
N ARG A 36 2.59 14.18 -6.63
CA ARG A 36 3.05 15.00 -5.49
C ARG A 36 1.91 15.51 -4.61
N SER A 37 0.65 15.34 -5.01
CA SER A 37 -0.56 15.81 -4.30
C SER A 37 -0.40 17.22 -3.74
N GLY A 38 0.05 18.14 -4.61
CA GLY A 38 0.12 19.58 -4.38
C GLY A 38 0.83 20.08 -3.12
N HIS A 39 1.58 19.25 -2.38
CA HIS A 39 2.07 19.56 -1.03
C HIS A 39 0.98 19.99 -0.02
N THR A 40 -0.31 19.79 -0.32
CA THR A 40 -1.46 20.28 0.46
C THR A 40 -2.09 19.20 1.34
N LEU A 41 -1.63 17.96 1.24
CA LEU A 41 -2.11 16.86 2.08
C LEU A 41 -1.69 17.06 3.54
N SER A 42 -2.66 17.01 4.44
CA SER A 42 -2.41 16.94 5.88
C SER A 42 -1.62 15.68 6.23
N TRP A 43 -0.72 15.79 7.21
CA TRP A 43 0.08 14.66 7.71
C TRP A 43 -0.78 13.47 8.16
N PHE A 44 -1.98 13.74 8.69
CA PHE A 44 -2.95 12.71 9.06
C PHE A 44 -3.42 11.91 7.84
N THR A 45 -3.69 12.56 6.71
CA THR A 45 -4.12 11.88 5.48
C THR A 45 -2.99 11.02 4.91
N ILE A 46 -1.76 11.51 4.97
CA ILE A 46 -0.57 10.74 4.56
C ILE A 46 -0.40 9.51 5.46
N ALA A 47 -0.49 9.69 6.77
CA ALA A 47 -0.38 8.58 7.73
C ALA A 47 -1.47 7.52 7.51
N LEU A 48 -2.72 7.94 7.31
CA LEU A 48 -3.83 7.03 7.04
C LEU A 48 -3.63 6.25 5.74
N SER A 49 -3.13 6.90 4.69
CA SER A 49 -2.83 6.26 3.40
C SER A 49 -1.73 5.20 3.53
N VAL A 50 -0.67 5.50 4.28
CA VAL A 50 0.42 4.55 4.56
C VAL A 50 -0.10 3.33 5.33
N ILE A 51 -0.89 3.55 6.39
CA ILE A 51 -1.48 2.47 7.18
C ILE A 51 -2.41 1.61 6.32
N SER A 52 -3.27 2.24 5.51
CA SER A 52 -4.17 1.56 4.58
C SER A 52 -3.39 0.69 3.58
N THR A 53 -2.28 1.20 3.04
CA THR A 53 -1.44 0.46 2.07
C THR A 53 -0.75 -0.75 2.69
N GLN A 54 -0.42 -0.70 3.99
CA GLN A 54 0.22 -1.79 4.72
C GLN A 54 -0.78 -2.87 5.16
N ALA A 55 -2.05 -2.51 5.32
CA ALA A 55 -3.11 -3.45 5.65
C ALA A 55 -3.48 -4.29 4.42
N SER A 56 -3.35 -5.62 4.53
CA SER A 56 -3.77 -6.56 3.50
C SER A 56 -4.68 -7.63 4.10
N ALA A 57 -5.61 -8.15 3.29
CA ALA A 57 -6.41 -9.33 3.62
C ALA A 57 -5.53 -10.54 4.01
N VAL A 58 -4.34 -10.65 3.39
CA VAL A 58 -3.35 -11.69 3.73
C VAL A 58 -2.93 -11.55 5.19
N THR A 59 -2.61 -10.34 5.65
CA THR A 59 -2.22 -10.09 7.04
C THR A 59 -3.35 -10.43 8.00
N PHE A 60 -4.58 -10.03 7.69
CA PHE A 60 -5.75 -10.33 8.52
C PHE A 60 -6.01 -11.82 8.69
N LEU A 61 -5.77 -12.62 7.66
CA LEU A 61 -5.96 -14.08 7.70
C LEU A 61 -4.74 -14.81 8.29
N SER A 62 -3.54 -14.40 7.90
CA SER A 62 -2.29 -15.13 8.20
C SER A 62 -1.80 -14.88 9.62
N VAL A 63 -1.97 -13.67 10.16
CA VAL A 63 -1.44 -13.31 11.49
C VAL A 63 -2.14 -14.10 12.61
N PRO A 64 -3.48 -14.21 12.66
CA PRO A 64 -4.15 -15.08 13.63
C PRO A 64 -3.82 -16.56 13.41
N GLY A 65 -3.72 -17.00 12.15
CA GLY A 65 -3.32 -18.37 11.81
C GLY A 65 -1.93 -18.71 12.36
N GLN A 66 -0.96 -17.82 12.16
CA GLN A 66 0.39 -17.95 12.71
C GLN A 66 0.40 -17.86 14.24
N ALA A 67 -0.41 -16.98 14.83
CA ALA A 67 -0.55 -16.89 16.28
C ALA A 67 -1.06 -18.21 16.88
N TYR A 68 -1.97 -18.88 16.19
CA TYR A 68 -2.51 -20.17 16.60
C TYR A 68 -1.48 -21.32 16.50
N THR A 69 -0.65 -21.32 15.45
CA THR A 69 0.33 -22.41 15.23
C THR A 69 1.66 -22.21 15.96
N ASP A 70 2.23 -21.00 15.87
CA ASP A 70 3.61 -20.69 16.31
C ASP A 70 3.67 -19.61 17.41
N GLY A 71 2.52 -19.11 17.86
CA GLY A 71 2.39 -18.09 18.90
C GLY A 71 2.65 -16.66 18.41
N MET A 72 2.75 -15.73 19.36
CA MET A 72 2.78 -14.27 19.10
C MET A 72 4.17 -13.71 18.78
N ARG A 73 5.12 -14.54 18.31
CA ARG A 73 6.51 -14.11 18.07
C ARG A 73 6.62 -13.04 16.98
N PHE A 74 5.69 -13.03 16.02
CA PHE A 74 5.62 -12.02 14.97
C PHE A 74 5.44 -10.60 15.54
N VAL A 75 4.86 -10.43 16.73
CA VAL A 75 4.60 -9.10 17.32
C VAL A 75 5.89 -8.31 17.50
N LEU A 76 7.01 -8.96 17.88
CA LEU A 76 8.28 -8.26 18.03
C LEU A 76 8.76 -7.66 16.69
N PHE A 77 8.53 -8.37 15.58
CA PHE A 77 8.84 -7.85 14.26
C PHE A 77 7.95 -6.66 13.90
N TYR A 78 6.65 -6.75 14.18
CA TYR A 78 5.70 -5.66 13.91
C TYR A 78 5.95 -4.42 14.78
N LEU A 79 6.48 -4.57 16.00
CA LEU A 79 6.90 -3.43 16.83
C LEU A 79 8.14 -2.72 16.29
N GLY A 80 9.00 -3.43 15.56
CA GLY A 80 10.15 -2.83 14.88
C GLY A 80 9.76 -1.95 13.69
N MET A 81 8.64 -2.23 13.03
CA MET A 81 8.17 -1.51 11.83
C MET A 81 7.89 -0.01 12.09
N PRO A 82 7.13 0.40 13.12
CA PRO A 82 6.98 1.82 13.47
C PRO A 82 8.32 2.51 13.75
N LEU A 83 9.25 1.83 14.42
CA LEU A 83 10.55 2.39 14.75
C LEU A 83 11.39 2.64 13.49
N ALA A 84 11.39 1.69 12.56
CA ALA A 84 12.00 1.84 11.24
C ALA A 84 11.35 2.99 10.45
N MET A 85 10.03 3.15 10.55
CA MET A 85 9.32 4.25 9.88
C MET A 85 9.73 5.62 10.42
N VAL A 86 9.86 5.76 11.74
CA VAL A 86 10.39 6.99 12.37
C VAL A 86 11.80 7.28 11.85
N PHE A 87 12.67 6.28 11.79
CA PHE A 87 14.01 6.43 11.24
C PHE A 87 14.00 6.92 9.79
N ILE A 88 13.17 6.32 8.93
CA ILE A 88 13.03 6.74 7.52
C ILE A 88 12.55 8.19 7.43
N CYS A 89 11.55 8.57 8.22
CA CYS A 89 11.01 9.94 8.24
C CYS A 89 12.02 10.99 8.70
N VAL A 90 12.89 10.64 9.66
CA VAL A 90 13.89 11.58 10.19
C VAL A 90 15.13 11.68 9.30
N PHE A 91 15.62 10.58 8.75
CA PHE A 91 16.92 10.56 8.07
C PHE A 91 16.81 10.52 6.54
N ILE A 92 15.88 9.74 6.00
CA ILE A 92 15.80 9.49 4.55
C ILE A 92 14.88 10.51 3.87
N LEU A 93 13.70 10.74 4.45
CA LEU A 93 12.67 11.60 3.88
C LEU A 93 13.16 13.03 3.62
N PRO A 94 13.94 13.71 4.50
CA PRO A 94 14.43 15.06 4.22
C PRO A 94 15.35 15.15 2.99
N VAL A 95 16.11 14.08 2.71
CA VAL A 95 17.00 14.01 1.54
C VAL A 95 16.17 13.96 0.25
N TYR A 96 15.08 13.19 0.25
CA TYR A 96 14.18 13.04 -0.90
C TYR A 96 13.46 14.35 -1.21
N TYR A 97 12.99 15.06 -0.17
CA TYR A 97 12.40 16.40 -0.33
C TYR A 97 13.40 17.42 -0.88
N ARG A 98 14.65 17.43 -0.38
CA ARG A 98 15.68 18.38 -0.85
C ARG A 98 16.03 18.18 -2.33
N LEU A 99 16.08 16.94 -2.80
CA LEU A 99 16.43 16.60 -4.18
C LEU A 99 15.24 16.68 -5.15
N ASN A 100 14.03 17.06 -4.69
CA ASN A 100 12.80 17.07 -5.49
C ASN A 100 12.52 15.75 -6.23
N ILE A 101 12.92 14.63 -5.61
CA ILE A 101 12.79 13.30 -6.20
C ILE A 101 11.36 12.81 -6.01
N VAL A 102 10.72 12.37 -7.10
CA VAL A 102 9.33 11.91 -7.08
C VAL A 102 9.24 10.41 -6.81
N THR A 103 10.25 9.64 -7.23
CA THR A 103 10.28 8.17 -7.05
C THR A 103 11.54 7.73 -6.33
N ALA A 104 11.45 6.73 -5.45
CA ALA A 104 12.64 6.23 -4.74
C ALA A 104 13.74 5.72 -5.68
N TYR A 105 13.39 5.26 -6.87
CA TYR A 105 14.34 4.79 -7.88
C TYR A 105 15.07 5.92 -8.59
N GLN A 106 14.47 7.11 -8.69
CA GLN A 106 15.13 8.28 -9.26
C GLN A 106 16.27 8.76 -8.34
N PHE A 107 16.24 8.45 -7.04
CA PHE A 107 17.41 8.63 -6.16
C PHE A 107 18.59 7.74 -6.56
N LEU A 108 18.35 6.55 -7.11
CA LEU A 108 19.43 5.67 -7.58
C LEU A 108 20.04 6.20 -8.88
N GLU A 109 19.27 6.89 -9.72
CA GLU A 109 19.78 7.52 -10.94
C GLU A 109 20.76 8.65 -10.63
N THR A 110 20.52 9.44 -9.57
CA THR A 110 21.43 10.52 -9.19
C THR A 110 22.75 10.02 -8.60
N LYS A 111 22.80 8.76 -8.13
CA LYS A 111 24.00 8.14 -7.54
C LYS A 111 24.74 7.19 -8.47
N PHE A 112 24.03 6.51 -9.36
CA PHE A 112 24.58 5.49 -10.25
C PHE A 112 24.37 5.87 -11.71
N ASP A 113 23.27 5.42 -12.32
CA ASP A 113 22.93 5.65 -13.72
C ASP A 113 21.46 5.24 -13.98
N ALA A 114 20.89 5.67 -15.10
CA ALA A 114 19.53 5.34 -15.53
C ALA A 114 19.29 3.84 -15.68
N LYS A 115 20.32 3.07 -16.07
CA LYS A 115 20.24 1.59 -16.18
C LYS A 115 19.91 0.94 -14.83
N VAL A 116 20.51 1.43 -13.75
CA VAL A 116 20.26 0.92 -12.39
C VAL A 116 18.85 1.28 -11.94
N ARG A 117 18.38 2.50 -12.23
CA ARG A 117 17.00 2.90 -11.96
C ARG A 117 16.00 1.96 -12.62
N VAL A 118 16.16 1.67 -13.91
CA VAL A 118 15.25 0.79 -14.66
C VAL A 118 15.28 -0.63 -14.12
N LEU A 119 16.47 -1.17 -13.82
CA LEU A 119 16.62 -2.52 -13.28
C LEU A 119 15.90 -2.68 -11.93
N VAL A 120 16.12 -1.75 -11.00
CA VAL A 120 15.49 -1.80 -9.67
C VAL A 120 13.99 -1.55 -9.76
N ALA A 121 13.54 -0.63 -10.61
CA ALA A 121 12.12 -0.40 -10.85
C ALA A 121 11.44 -1.65 -11.44
N LEU A 122 12.12 -2.39 -12.33
CA LEU A 122 11.61 -3.64 -12.88
C LEU A 122 11.49 -4.73 -11.82
N PHE A 123 12.51 -4.92 -10.99
CA PHE A 123 12.44 -5.88 -9.87
C PHE A 123 11.32 -5.53 -8.89
N PHE A 124 11.16 -4.24 -8.57
CA PHE A 124 10.06 -3.78 -7.74
C PHE A 124 8.71 -4.08 -8.38
N LEU A 125 8.54 -3.79 -9.68
CA LEU A 125 7.27 -4.01 -10.36
C LEU A 125 6.90 -5.50 -10.34
N ILE A 126 7.86 -6.38 -10.63
CA ILE A 126 7.67 -7.83 -10.56
C ILE A 126 7.25 -8.25 -9.15
N GLN A 127 8.02 -7.85 -8.13
CA GLN A 127 7.72 -8.18 -6.73
C GLN A 127 6.35 -7.65 -6.30
N ARG A 128 5.98 -6.45 -6.73
CA ARG A 128 4.69 -5.82 -6.43
C ARG A 128 3.52 -6.52 -7.15
N SER A 129 3.70 -6.93 -8.40
CA SER A 129 2.72 -7.70 -9.16
C SER A 129 2.48 -9.08 -8.54
N LEU A 130 3.54 -9.78 -8.13
CA LEU A 130 3.42 -11.06 -7.41
C LEU A 130 2.68 -10.88 -6.07
N ALA A 131 3.07 -9.89 -5.28
CA ALA A 131 2.42 -9.59 -4.01
C ALA A 131 0.93 -9.25 -4.18
N ALA A 132 0.58 -8.49 -5.23
CA ALA A 132 -0.81 -8.19 -5.56
C ALA A 132 -1.60 -9.46 -5.90
N GLY A 133 -1.03 -10.37 -6.70
CA GLY A 133 -1.64 -11.66 -7.02
C GLY A 133 -1.93 -12.51 -5.78
N ILE A 134 -0.96 -12.61 -4.86
CA ILE A 134 -1.15 -13.33 -3.58
C ILE A 134 -2.23 -12.63 -2.74
N SER A 135 -2.24 -11.29 -2.72
CA SER A 135 -3.23 -10.52 -1.97
C SER A 135 -4.66 -10.69 -2.49
N LEU A 136 -4.83 -10.98 -3.78
CA LEU A 136 -6.12 -11.34 -4.38
C LEU A 136 -6.47 -12.80 -4.08
N ALA A 137 -5.49 -13.71 -4.17
CA ALA A 137 -5.72 -15.14 -3.95
C ALA A 137 -6.17 -15.47 -2.52
N ALA A 138 -5.61 -14.81 -1.49
CA ALA A 138 -5.95 -15.09 -0.10
C ALA A 138 -7.46 -14.97 0.22
N PRO A 139 -8.15 -13.84 -0.04
CA PRO A 139 -9.58 -13.74 0.18
C PRO A 139 -10.38 -14.65 -0.76
N SER A 140 -9.92 -14.88 -2.00
CA SER A 140 -10.59 -15.80 -2.94
C SER A 140 -10.61 -17.25 -2.45
N ILE A 141 -9.49 -17.73 -1.90
CA ILE A 141 -9.40 -19.09 -1.32
C ILE A 141 -10.36 -19.21 -0.14
N VAL A 142 -10.38 -18.23 0.77
CA VAL A 142 -11.30 -18.22 1.91
C VAL A 142 -12.75 -18.25 1.44
N LEU A 143 -13.09 -17.43 0.45
CA LEU A 143 -14.42 -17.38 -0.13
C LEU A 143 -14.82 -18.72 -0.77
N SER A 144 -13.88 -19.39 -1.45
CA SER A 144 -14.10 -20.70 -2.08
C SER A 144 -14.17 -21.87 -1.10
N VAL A 145 -13.71 -21.72 0.14
CA VAL A 145 -13.82 -22.77 1.18
C VAL A 145 -15.11 -22.62 1.98
N ILE A 146 -15.59 -21.37 2.12
CA ILE A 146 -16.82 -21.05 2.84
C ILE A 146 -18.07 -21.34 1.96
N TYR A 147 -17.90 -21.53 0.65
CA TYR A 147 -18.96 -21.83 -0.33
C TYR A 147 -18.68 -23.11 -1.10
#